data_AF-A0A9X2M6M3-F1
#
_entry.id   AF-A0A9X2M6M3-F1
#
_cell.length_a   1.000
_cell.length_b   1.000
_cell.length_c   1.000
_cell.angle_alpha   90.00
_cell.angle_beta   90.00
_cell.angle_gamma   90.00
#
_symmetry.space_group_name_H-M   'P 1'
#
loop_
_entity.id
_entity.type
_entity.pdbx_description
1 polymer ?
#
loop_
_entity_poly.entity_id
_entity_poly.type
_entity_poly.pdbx_seq_one_letter_code
_entity_poly.pdbx_strand_id
1 'polypeptide(L)'
;MTITDVNTAFADEKAAQLESVRERERSFQARIDRGEIRMVGADRYEVLTGWDTGEIFTVSRNAQGEIERIIANHGMDEKSDGTIALYASSPAWHGLGQIIPGGTADIDTVLSLSGLDFEVTTVPALYEWQGEMREHADQRHTVRADTGAALGAVGARYTPIQNRTGFEFLQELVGRYDVVWESAGLLRGGKRVFISIRLPESVTVDAEGINDIVVPYVAIMNDHSGNGQFQCVVTPWRPVCANTERFAVRDAVTRWAVRHTAGATSQIKEARRTLGLASQYFEQFAAEETALARTDIAIADFHQVIADLWPLDDDASNRKKTNHATRLDALHDVFRTESERVGRTAYAAERALTDYLDHIAPRRPGKSMTEEVARATAVLEGADDELKSKAHKRLLQLRTR
;
A
#
# COMPACT_ATOMS: atom_id res chain seq x y z
N MET A 1 14.65 -4.62 47.72
CA MET A 1 13.88 -5.33 46.69
C MET A 1 12.46 -5.51 47.22
N THR A 2 11.52 -4.69 46.76
CA THR A 2 10.09 -4.90 47.01
C THR A 2 9.67 -6.13 46.23
N ILE A 3 9.31 -7.19 46.93
CA ILE A 3 8.76 -8.42 46.33
C ILE A 3 7.36 -8.06 45.86
N THR A 4 7.20 -7.86 44.55
CA THR A 4 5.87 -7.69 43.95
C THR A 4 5.12 -9.00 44.13
N ASP A 5 3.95 -8.94 44.77
CA ASP A 5 3.07 -10.11 44.89
C ASP A 5 2.62 -10.52 43.49
N VAL A 6 3.10 -11.69 43.08
CA VAL A 6 2.88 -12.27 41.74
C VAL A 6 1.38 -12.45 41.48
N ASN A 7 0.56 -12.67 42.51
CA ASN A 7 -0.89 -12.80 42.37
C ASN A 7 -1.55 -11.45 42.10
N THR A 8 -1.08 -10.38 42.75
CA THR A 8 -1.57 -9.02 42.50
C THR A 8 -1.17 -8.56 41.11
N ALA A 9 0.08 -8.79 40.70
CA ALA A 9 0.55 -8.46 39.36
C ALA A 9 -0.25 -9.20 38.26
N PHE A 10 -0.53 -10.49 38.46
CA PHE A 10 -1.35 -11.28 37.53
C PHE A 10 -2.81 -10.82 37.49
N ALA A 11 -3.40 -10.43 38.63
CA ALA A 11 -4.75 -9.91 38.70
C ALA A 11 -4.88 -8.54 38.00
N ASP A 12 -3.90 -7.66 38.20
CA ASP A 12 -3.85 -6.34 37.56
C ASP A 12 -3.63 -6.46 36.05
N GLU A 13 -2.75 -7.37 35.61
CA GLU A 13 -2.54 -7.69 34.20
C GLU A 13 -3.83 -8.21 33.54
N LYS A 14 -4.51 -9.15 34.20
CA LYS A 14 -5.78 -9.70 33.70
C LYS A 14 -6.89 -8.64 33.65
N ALA A 15 -6.94 -7.74 34.64
CA ALA A 15 -7.89 -6.63 34.65
C ALA A 15 -7.61 -5.63 33.52
N ALA A 16 -6.34 -5.31 33.26
CA ALA A 16 -5.94 -4.46 32.15
C ALA A 16 -6.26 -5.08 30.77
N GLN A 17 -6.04 -6.40 30.62
CA GLN A 17 -6.42 -7.13 29.41
C GLN A 17 -7.94 -7.07 29.17
N LEU A 18 -8.75 -7.31 30.21
CA LEU A 18 -10.21 -7.22 30.13
C LEU A 18 -10.70 -5.81 29.76
N GLU A 19 -10.11 -4.76 30.33
CA GLU A 19 -10.50 -3.38 30.01
C GLU A 19 -10.09 -3.01 28.57
N SER A 20 -8.93 -3.46 28.09
CA SER A 20 -8.52 -3.27 26.70
C SER A 20 -9.51 -3.92 25.71
N VAL A 21 -10.03 -5.10 26.02
CA VAL A 21 -11.04 -5.78 25.20
C VAL A 21 -12.35 -4.97 25.19
N ARG A 22 -12.80 -4.49 26.34
CA ARG A 22 -14.02 -3.65 26.46
C ARG A 22 -13.90 -2.32 25.74
N GLU A 23 -12.74 -1.68 25.80
CA GLU A 23 -12.49 -0.44 25.08
C GLU A 23 -12.48 -0.64 23.56
N ARG A 24 -11.92 -1.77 23.10
CA ARG A 24 -11.96 -2.17 21.69
C ARG A 24 -13.40 -2.36 21.19
N GLU A 25 -14.23 -3.08 21.94
CA GLU A 25 -15.65 -3.26 21.61
C GLU A 25 -16.42 -1.93 21.60
N ARG A 26 -16.21 -1.06 22.61
CA ARG A 26 -16.85 0.26 22.66
C ARG A 26 -16.46 1.14 21.47
N SER A 27 -15.17 1.19 21.15
CA SER A 27 -14.67 1.97 20.02
C SER A 27 -15.25 1.46 18.70
N PHE A 28 -15.28 0.13 18.54
CA PHE A 28 -15.84 -0.53 17.37
C PHE A 28 -17.34 -0.22 17.19
N GLN A 29 -18.14 -0.40 18.24
CA GLN A 29 -19.56 -0.09 18.21
C GLN A 29 -19.81 1.40 17.93
N ALA A 30 -19.00 2.29 18.49
CA ALA A 30 -19.13 3.73 18.24
C ALA A 30 -18.89 4.10 16.76
N ARG A 31 -18.05 3.35 16.02
CA ARG A 31 -17.89 3.54 14.57
C ARG A 31 -19.12 3.10 13.78
N ILE A 32 -19.77 2.01 14.20
CA ILE A 32 -21.06 1.56 13.63
C ILE A 32 -22.12 2.64 13.86
N ASP A 33 -22.23 3.14 15.10
CA ASP A 33 -23.24 4.12 15.49
C ASP A 33 -23.06 5.47 14.76
N ARG A 34 -21.81 5.86 14.47
CA ARG A 34 -21.49 7.04 13.65
C ARG A 34 -21.69 6.82 12.14
N GLY A 35 -22.04 5.61 11.71
CA GLY A 35 -22.18 5.26 10.30
C GLY A 35 -20.86 5.24 9.53
N GLU A 36 -19.73 5.08 10.23
CA GLU A 36 -18.39 5.02 9.62
C GLU A 36 -18.09 3.63 9.05
N ILE A 37 -18.72 2.59 9.60
CA ILE A 37 -18.58 1.20 9.16
C ILE A 37 -19.93 0.50 9.18
N ARG A 38 -20.14 -0.50 8.31
CA ARG A 38 -21.38 -1.28 8.24
C ARG A 38 -21.07 -2.77 8.08
N MET A 39 -21.82 -3.61 8.78
CA MET A 39 -21.73 -5.07 8.61
C MET A 39 -22.25 -5.50 7.24
N VAL A 40 -21.45 -6.31 6.53
CA VAL A 40 -21.77 -6.86 5.20
C VAL A 40 -21.93 -8.39 5.20
N GLY A 41 -21.73 -9.05 6.34
CA GLY A 41 -22.05 -10.47 6.59
C GLY A 41 -20.90 -11.28 7.19
N ALA A 42 -21.19 -12.33 7.97
CA ALA A 42 -20.21 -13.26 8.57
C ALA A 42 -18.98 -12.56 9.21
N ASP A 43 -19.24 -11.63 10.15
CA ASP A 43 -18.22 -10.81 10.82
C ASP A 43 -17.37 -9.91 9.90
N ARG A 44 -17.83 -9.67 8.67
CA ARG A 44 -17.21 -8.71 7.74
C ARG A 44 -17.90 -7.35 7.84
N TYR A 45 -17.10 -6.30 7.79
CA TYR A 45 -17.55 -4.92 7.87
C TYR A 45 -16.92 -4.10 6.75
N GLU A 46 -17.71 -3.25 6.10
CA GLU A 46 -17.31 -2.30 5.07
C GLU A 46 -17.14 -0.92 5.70
N VAL A 47 -16.07 -0.21 5.35
CA VAL A 47 -15.84 1.18 5.74
C VAL A 47 -16.65 2.10 4.82
N LEU A 48 -17.43 3.00 5.40
CA LEU A 48 -18.32 3.91 4.66
C LEU A 48 -17.77 5.32 4.53
N THR A 49 -16.88 5.74 5.44
CA THR A 49 -16.34 7.11 5.47
C THR A 49 -14.83 7.09 5.68
N GLY A 50 -14.14 8.11 5.19
CA GLY A 50 -12.68 8.19 5.25
C GLY A 50 -12.00 7.84 3.92
N TRP A 51 -10.68 7.66 3.96
CA TRP A 51 -9.89 7.37 2.76
C TRP A 51 -9.90 5.86 2.40
N ASP A 52 -10.27 5.01 3.36
CA ASP A 52 -10.49 3.57 3.24
C ASP A 52 -11.94 3.20 2.91
N THR A 53 -12.79 4.16 2.53
CA THR A 53 -14.18 3.88 2.09
C THR A 53 -14.23 2.77 1.03
N GLY A 54 -15.10 1.78 1.28
CA GLY A 54 -15.27 0.56 0.50
C GLY A 54 -14.34 -0.59 0.89
N GLU A 55 -13.40 -0.37 1.81
CA GLU A 55 -12.57 -1.45 2.35
C GLU A 55 -13.40 -2.34 3.25
N ILE A 56 -13.20 -3.66 3.10
CA ILE A 56 -13.82 -4.65 3.96
C ILE A 56 -12.75 -5.13 4.94
N PHE A 57 -13.13 -5.46 6.16
CA PHE A 57 -12.27 -6.17 7.10
C PHE A 57 -13.08 -7.24 7.81
N THR A 58 -12.40 -8.28 8.30
CA THR A 58 -13.02 -9.38 9.05
C THR A 58 -12.68 -9.23 10.52
N VAL A 59 -13.69 -9.37 11.37
CA VAL A 59 -13.54 -9.33 12.81
C VAL A 59 -13.51 -10.78 13.33
N SER A 60 -12.35 -11.21 13.83
CA SER A 60 -12.25 -12.48 14.56
C SER A 60 -12.72 -12.27 15.99
N ARG A 61 -13.55 -13.18 16.48
CA ARG A 61 -14.06 -13.16 17.86
C ARG A 61 -13.57 -14.39 18.62
N ASN A 62 -13.24 -14.21 19.89
CA ASN A 62 -12.86 -15.31 20.77
C ASN A 62 -14.08 -16.19 21.14
N ALA A 63 -13.88 -17.26 21.90
CA ALA A 63 -14.95 -18.17 22.35
C ALA A 63 -16.02 -17.48 23.22
N GLN A 64 -15.73 -16.29 23.76
CA GLN A 64 -16.63 -15.47 24.55
C GLN A 64 -17.40 -14.43 23.69
N GLY A 65 -17.14 -14.40 22.38
CA GLY A 65 -17.78 -13.49 21.43
C GLY A 65 -17.15 -12.10 21.36
N GLU A 66 -16.02 -11.87 22.02
CA GLU A 66 -15.32 -10.58 22.07
C GLU A 66 -14.36 -10.42 20.89
N ILE A 67 -14.18 -9.19 20.39
CA ILE A 67 -13.23 -8.89 19.30
C ILE A 67 -11.80 -9.26 19.73
N GLU A 68 -11.30 -10.34 19.16
CA GLU A 68 -9.92 -10.81 19.32
C GLU A 68 -8.99 -10.07 18.36
N ARG A 69 -9.37 -10.01 17.07
CA ARG A 69 -8.55 -9.41 16.01
C ARG A 69 -9.41 -8.77 14.94
N ILE A 70 -8.96 -7.62 14.43
CA ILE A 70 -9.49 -7.04 13.19
C ILE A 70 -8.47 -7.34 12.09
N ILE A 71 -8.88 -8.10 11.09
CA ILE A 71 -8.03 -8.52 9.99
C ILE A 71 -8.42 -7.69 8.77
N ALA A 72 -7.52 -6.78 8.37
CA ALA A 72 -7.66 -6.04 7.13
C ALA A 72 -7.81 -7.03 5.98
N ASN A 73 -8.87 -6.88 5.19
CA ASN A 73 -9.09 -7.76 4.07
C ASN A 73 -8.10 -7.39 2.96
N HIS A 74 -7.69 -8.37 2.17
CA HIS A 74 -6.81 -8.16 1.01
C HIS A 74 -7.42 -7.17 -0.02
N GLY A 75 -8.73 -6.88 0.09
CA GLY A 75 -9.43 -5.90 -0.74
C GLY A 75 -9.58 -6.32 -2.19
N MET A 76 -9.30 -7.59 -2.49
CA MET A 76 -9.52 -8.21 -3.79
C MET A 76 -10.96 -8.63 -3.92
N ASP A 77 -11.48 -8.53 -5.13
CA ASP A 77 -12.81 -9.03 -5.44
C ASP A 77 -12.81 -10.55 -5.53
N GLU A 78 -14.00 -11.12 -5.38
CA GLU A 78 -14.30 -12.53 -5.57
C GLU A 78 -14.98 -12.71 -6.94
N LYS A 79 -14.58 -13.73 -7.69
CA LYS A 79 -15.23 -14.14 -8.93
C LYS A 79 -16.55 -14.85 -8.60
N SER A 80 -17.40 -15.03 -9.61
CA SER A 80 -18.68 -15.74 -9.47
C SER A 80 -18.54 -17.20 -9.04
N ASP A 81 -17.36 -17.81 -9.21
CA ASP A 81 -17.04 -19.17 -8.80
C ASP A 81 -16.54 -19.27 -7.34
N GLY A 82 -16.51 -18.16 -6.60
CA GLY A 82 -16.05 -18.10 -5.21
C GLY A 82 -14.54 -17.95 -5.05
N THR A 83 -13.78 -17.89 -6.15
CA THR A 83 -12.32 -17.74 -6.09
C THR A 83 -11.92 -16.26 -6.15
N ILE A 84 -10.81 -15.91 -5.50
CA ILE A 84 -10.30 -14.54 -5.51
C ILE A 84 -9.82 -14.13 -6.91
N ALA A 85 -10.25 -12.95 -7.36
CA ALA A 85 -9.92 -12.32 -8.63
C ALA A 85 -8.49 -11.74 -8.61
N LEU A 86 -7.51 -12.62 -8.46
CA LEU A 86 -6.08 -12.34 -8.45
C LEU A 86 -5.34 -13.42 -9.21
N TYR A 87 -4.49 -13.01 -10.15
CA TYR A 87 -3.42 -13.83 -10.71
C TYR A 87 -2.07 -13.34 -10.15
N ALA A 88 -1.13 -14.26 -9.91
CA ALA A 88 0.24 -13.91 -9.56
C ALA A 88 1.29 -14.98 -9.97
N SER A 89 2.52 -14.54 -10.24
CA SER A 89 3.68 -15.39 -10.58
C SER A 89 4.25 -16.17 -9.38
N SER A 90 3.92 -15.71 -8.17
CA SER A 90 4.33 -16.29 -6.89
C SER A 90 3.29 -15.97 -5.81
N PRO A 91 3.16 -16.80 -4.75
CA PRO A 91 2.18 -16.57 -3.70
C PRO A 91 2.29 -15.18 -3.05
N ALA A 92 1.15 -14.53 -2.82
CA ALA A 92 1.07 -13.32 -2.00
C ALA A 92 1.04 -13.69 -0.51
N TRP A 93 1.28 -12.73 0.38
CA TRP A 93 1.33 -12.94 1.84
C TRP A 93 0.05 -13.55 2.42
N HIS A 94 -1.11 -13.28 1.81
CA HIS A 94 -2.40 -13.82 2.24
C HIS A 94 -2.68 -15.22 1.67
N GLY A 95 -1.84 -15.74 0.77
CA GLY A 95 -1.98 -17.08 0.18
C GLY A 95 -3.21 -17.26 -0.71
N LEU A 96 -3.80 -16.17 -1.23
CA LEU A 96 -4.99 -16.19 -2.07
C LEU A 96 -4.64 -15.92 -3.53
N GLY A 97 -5.57 -16.25 -4.42
CA GLY A 97 -5.46 -16.03 -5.86
C GLY A 97 -5.00 -17.27 -6.63
N GLN A 98 -4.95 -17.13 -7.95
CA GLN A 98 -4.50 -18.14 -8.90
C GLN A 98 -3.02 -17.94 -9.18
N ILE A 99 -2.20 -18.94 -8.86
CA ILE A 99 -0.74 -18.84 -8.97
C ILE A 99 -0.25 -19.67 -10.15
N ILE A 100 0.51 -19.03 -11.05
CA ILE A 100 1.35 -19.74 -12.02
C ILE A 100 2.80 -19.53 -11.59
N PRO A 101 3.46 -20.53 -10.96
CA PRO A 101 4.84 -20.41 -10.56
C PRO A 101 5.74 -20.03 -11.75
N GLY A 102 6.51 -18.94 -11.61
CA GLY A 102 7.37 -18.44 -12.68
C GLY A 102 6.65 -17.57 -13.72
N GLY A 103 5.34 -17.39 -13.58
CA GLY A 103 4.52 -16.53 -14.43
C GLY A 103 4.19 -17.09 -15.80
N THR A 104 3.50 -16.29 -16.61
CA THR A 104 3.20 -16.57 -18.01
C THR A 104 3.39 -15.31 -18.85
N ALA A 105 3.73 -15.48 -20.13
CA ALA A 105 3.75 -14.39 -21.11
C ALA A 105 2.39 -14.22 -21.83
N ASP A 106 1.44 -15.13 -21.62
CA ASP A 106 0.14 -15.11 -22.26
C ASP A 106 -0.87 -14.24 -21.50
N ILE A 107 -1.25 -13.11 -22.10
CA ILE A 107 -2.21 -12.18 -21.52
C ILE A 107 -3.62 -12.78 -21.41
N ASP A 108 -4.02 -13.67 -22.31
CA ASP A 108 -5.36 -14.28 -22.26
C ASP A 108 -5.53 -15.14 -21.01
N THR A 109 -4.52 -15.95 -20.70
CA THR A 109 -4.43 -16.70 -19.44
C THR A 109 -4.51 -15.76 -18.23
N VAL A 110 -3.77 -14.65 -18.23
CA VAL A 110 -3.77 -13.70 -17.10
C VAL A 110 -5.12 -13.04 -16.91
N LEU A 111 -5.72 -12.52 -17.98
CA LEU A 111 -7.03 -11.86 -17.94
C LEU A 111 -8.12 -12.82 -17.44
N SER A 112 -8.09 -14.07 -17.88
CA SER A 112 -9.01 -15.11 -17.42
C SER A 112 -8.84 -15.41 -15.92
N LEU A 113 -7.62 -15.71 -15.46
CA LEU A 113 -7.35 -16.11 -14.07
C LEU A 113 -7.65 -15.00 -13.06
N SER A 114 -7.32 -13.77 -13.41
CA SER A 114 -7.57 -12.57 -12.61
C SER A 114 -9.01 -12.05 -12.67
N GLY A 115 -9.85 -12.56 -13.58
CA GLY A 115 -11.22 -12.06 -13.79
C GLY A 115 -11.28 -10.67 -14.44
N LEU A 116 -10.26 -10.30 -15.22
CA LEU A 116 -10.13 -9.01 -15.92
C LEU A 116 -10.68 -9.01 -17.35
N ASP A 117 -11.04 -10.18 -17.89
CA ASP A 117 -11.59 -10.35 -19.25
C ASP A 117 -13.08 -9.95 -19.33
N PHE A 118 -13.36 -8.68 -19.05
CA PHE A 118 -14.68 -8.08 -19.22
C PHE A 118 -14.56 -6.72 -19.92
N GLU A 119 -15.62 -6.37 -20.64
CA GLU A 119 -15.75 -5.04 -21.24
C GLU A 119 -16.57 -4.10 -20.36
N VAL A 120 -16.26 -2.81 -20.46
CA VAL A 120 -17.02 -1.73 -19.82
C VAL A 120 -17.71 -0.91 -20.89
N THR A 121 -19.02 -0.70 -20.71
CA THR A 121 -19.83 0.17 -21.57
C THR A 121 -20.49 1.27 -20.75
N THR A 122 -21.09 2.25 -21.42
CA THR A 122 -21.82 3.35 -20.76
C THR A 122 -23.29 3.33 -21.11
N VAL A 123 -24.16 3.50 -20.11
CA VAL A 123 -25.61 3.60 -20.24
C VAL A 123 -26.11 4.98 -19.80
N PRO A 124 -27.30 5.44 -20.24
CA PRO A 124 -27.90 6.68 -19.76
C PRO A 124 -27.97 6.74 -18.22
N ALA A 125 -27.67 7.90 -17.65
CA ALA A 125 -27.93 8.15 -16.23
C ALA A 125 -29.39 8.56 -16.05
N LEU A 126 -30.18 7.72 -15.38
CA LEU A 126 -31.60 7.96 -15.14
C LEU A 126 -31.84 8.34 -13.67
N TYR A 127 -32.72 9.29 -13.44
CA TYR A 127 -33.17 9.70 -12.10
C TYR A 127 -34.69 9.80 -12.04
N GLU A 128 -35.26 9.55 -10.86
CA GLU A 128 -36.69 9.69 -10.63
C GLU A 128 -36.99 11.07 -10.03
N TRP A 129 -37.97 11.77 -10.60
CA TRP A 129 -38.50 13.00 -10.04
C TRP A 129 -40.03 12.99 -10.14
N GLN A 130 -40.70 12.99 -8.98
CA GLN A 130 -42.17 12.96 -8.90
C GLN A 130 -42.81 11.76 -9.62
N GLY A 131 -42.18 10.58 -9.57
CA GLY A 131 -42.67 9.37 -10.23
C GLY A 131 -42.36 9.30 -11.73
N GLU A 132 -41.72 10.32 -12.30
CA GLU A 132 -41.25 10.30 -13.69
C GLU A 132 -39.77 9.95 -13.76
N MET A 133 -39.43 8.98 -14.60
CA MET A 133 -38.04 8.70 -14.96
C MET A 133 -37.54 9.74 -15.96
N ARG A 134 -36.41 10.36 -15.65
CA ARG A 134 -35.76 11.39 -16.47
C ARG A 134 -34.30 11.01 -16.72
N GLU A 135 -33.77 11.41 -17.87
CA GLU A 135 -32.35 11.23 -18.20
C GLU A 135 -31.55 12.48 -17.85
N HIS A 136 -30.40 12.30 -17.20
CA HIS A 136 -29.43 13.36 -16.98
C HIS A 136 -28.52 13.47 -18.22
N ALA A 137 -28.79 14.43 -19.11
CA ALA A 137 -28.14 14.53 -20.42
C ALA A 137 -26.59 14.56 -20.39
N ASP A 138 -26.00 15.20 -19.38
CA ASP A 138 -24.53 15.32 -19.26
C ASP A 138 -23.85 14.19 -18.47
N GLN A 139 -24.61 13.18 -18.02
CA GLN A 139 -24.10 12.11 -17.17
C GLN A 139 -24.44 10.73 -17.74
N ARG A 140 -23.55 9.77 -17.53
CA ARG A 140 -23.74 8.35 -17.87
C ARG A 140 -23.34 7.48 -16.70
N HIS A 141 -23.74 6.22 -16.73
CA HIS A 141 -23.20 5.21 -15.82
C HIS A 141 -22.31 4.24 -16.59
N THR A 142 -21.16 3.91 -16.03
CA THR A 142 -20.33 2.80 -16.50
C THR A 142 -20.86 1.50 -15.93
N VAL A 143 -20.97 0.48 -16.78
CA VAL A 143 -21.44 -0.85 -16.39
C VAL A 143 -20.55 -1.91 -17.02
N ARG A 144 -20.39 -3.05 -16.34
CA ARG A 144 -19.79 -4.23 -16.96
C ARG A 144 -20.74 -4.80 -18.01
N ALA A 145 -20.23 -5.09 -19.19
CA ALA A 145 -21.03 -5.63 -20.30
C ALA A 145 -21.50 -7.06 -20.05
N ASP A 146 -20.75 -7.84 -19.28
CA ASP A 146 -21.04 -9.26 -19.00
C ASP A 146 -22.11 -9.48 -17.93
N THR A 147 -22.19 -8.60 -16.94
CA THR A 147 -22.98 -8.77 -15.72
C THR A 147 -24.00 -7.65 -15.50
N GLY A 148 -23.88 -6.53 -16.22
CA GLY A 148 -24.67 -5.33 -15.99
C GLY A 148 -24.32 -4.61 -14.68
N ALA A 149 -23.27 -5.04 -13.97
CA ALA A 149 -22.89 -4.46 -12.69
C ALA A 149 -22.47 -2.99 -12.87
N ALA A 150 -23.08 -2.10 -12.08
CA ALA A 150 -22.78 -0.67 -12.11
C ALA A 150 -21.42 -0.38 -11.46
N LEU A 151 -20.56 0.36 -12.19
CA LEU A 151 -19.20 0.69 -11.77
C LEU A 151 -19.10 2.13 -11.26
N GLY A 152 -19.73 3.08 -11.93
CA GLY A 152 -19.70 4.47 -11.51
C GLY A 152 -20.53 5.41 -12.35
N ALA A 153 -20.56 6.67 -11.94
CA ALA A 153 -21.21 7.76 -12.66
C ALA A 153 -20.14 8.65 -13.29
N VAL A 154 -20.29 8.94 -14.58
CA VAL A 154 -19.28 9.60 -15.39
C VAL A 154 -19.90 10.71 -16.25
N GLY A 155 -19.09 11.63 -16.75
CA GLY A 155 -19.56 12.64 -17.69
C GLY A 155 -19.88 12.06 -19.07
N ALA A 156 -20.72 12.73 -19.85
CA ALA A 156 -21.14 12.31 -21.19
C ALA A 156 -20.00 12.07 -22.20
N ARG A 157 -18.81 12.64 -21.96
CA ARG A 157 -17.63 12.47 -22.81
C ARG A 157 -16.70 11.34 -22.38
N TYR A 158 -17.04 10.62 -21.30
CA TYR A 158 -16.23 9.51 -20.81
C TYR A 158 -16.22 8.37 -21.83
N THR A 159 -15.02 7.92 -22.20
CA THR A 159 -14.82 6.78 -23.09
C THR A 159 -14.00 5.73 -22.33
N PRO A 160 -14.59 4.58 -21.94
CA PRO A 160 -13.87 3.54 -21.24
C PRO A 160 -12.64 3.09 -22.02
N ILE A 161 -11.52 2.92 -21.33
CA ILE A 161 -10.33 2.26 -21.86
C ILE A 161 -10.47 0.81 -21.44
N GLN A 162 -10.69 -0.09 -22.40
CA GLN A 162 -10.88 -1.51 -22.11
C GLN A 162 -9.63 -2.11 -21.48
N ASN A 163 -9.80 -3.05 -20.55
CA ASN A 163 -8.68 -3.69 -19.83
C ASN A 163 -7.67 -4.27 -20.83
N ARG A 164 -8.14 -5.10 -21.75
CA ARG A 164 -7.34 -5.69 -22.83
C ARG A 164 -6.55 -4.64 -23.61
N THR A 165 -7.23 -3.65 -24.19
CA THR A 165 -6.59 -2.58 -24.97
C THR A 165 -5.58 -1.76 -24.17
N GLY A 166 -5.86 -1.51 -22.89
CA GLY A 166 -4.93 -0.82 -22.00
C GLY A 166 -3.67 -1.64 -21.71
N PHE A 167 -3.79 -2.97 -21.61
CA PHE A 167 -2.70 -3.86 -21.22
C PHE A 167 -1.87 -4.36 -22.41
N GLU A 168 -2.40 -4.31 -23.64
CA GLU A 168 -1.68 -4.64 -24.88
C GLU A 168 -0.33 -3.92 -24.98
N PHE A 169 -0.20 -2.70 -24.47
CA PHE A 169 1.09 -1.99 -24.47
C PHE A 169 2.15 -2.71 -23.62
N LEU A 170 1.79 -3.26 -22.46
CA LEU A 170 2.70 -4.04 -21.63
C LEU A 170 3.01 -5.40 -22.27
N GLN A 171 2.08 -5.99 -23.04
CA GLN A 171 2.33 -7.22 -23.79
C GLN A 171 3.49 -7.07 -24.79
N GLU A 172 3.65 -5.90 -25.41
CA GLU A 172 4.79 -5.63 -26.28
C GLU A 172 6.14 -5.65 -25.52
N LEU A 173 6.15 -5.29 -24.23
CA LEU A 173 7.34 -5.36 -23.39
C LEU A 173 7.62 -6.78 -22.93
N VAL A 174 6.58 -7.53 -22.54
CA VAL A 174 6.63 -8.97 -22.24
C VAL A 174 7.34 -9.72 -23.36
N GLY A 175 6.89 -9.52 -24.61
CA GLY A 175 7.50 -10.17 -25.77
C GLY A 175 8.91 -9.66 -26.13
N ARG A 176 9.23 -8.38 -25.88
CA ARG A 176 10.52 -7.80 -26.26
C ARG A 176 11.65 -8.10 -25.28
N TYR A 177 11.33 -8.10 -23.98
CA TYR A 177 12.32 -8.21 -22.91
C TYR A 177 12.29 -9.57 -22.21
N ASP A 178 11.55 -10.54 -22.77
CA ASP A 178 11.38 -11.89 -22.22
C ASP A 178 10.97 -11.88 -20.73
N VAL A 179 10.10 -10.93 -20.38
CA VAL A 179 9.54 -10.81 -19.03
C VAL A 179 8.16 -11.42 -18.98
N VAL A 180 7.74 -11.87 -17.81
CA VAL A 180 6.43 -12.48 -17.57
C VAL A 180 5.50 -11.53 -16.83
N TRP A 181 4.19 -11.80 -16.94
CA TRP A 181 3.18 -11.15 -16.11
C TRP A 181 3.36 -11.54 -14.64
N GLU A 182 3.52 -10.53 -13.79
CA GLU A 182 3.84 -10.69 -12.37
C GLU A 182 2.59 -10.86 -11.52
N SER A 183 1.60 -9.98 -11.71
CA SER A 183 0.33 -10.04 -10.99
C SER A 183 -0.75 -9.25 -11.70
N ALA A 184 -2.01 -9.64 -11.49
CA ALA A 184 -3.16 -8.93 -12.05
C ALA A 184 -4.38 -9.15 -11.16
N GLY A 185 -5.20 -8.12 -10.95
CA GLY A 185 -6.28 -8.22 -9.98
C GLY A 185 -7.42 -7.23 -10.14
N LEU A 186 -8.59 -7.66 -9.65
CA LEU A 186 -9.83 -6.91 -9.62
C LEU A 186 -10.10 -6.36 -8.21
N LEU A 187 -10.49 -5.09 -8.12
CA LEU A 187 -10.72 -4.38 -6.88
C LEU A 187 -12.08 -3.63 -6.91
N ARG A 188 -12.72 -3.55 -5.75
CA ARG A 188 -13.90 -2.69 -5.49
C ARG A 188 -15.10 -3.01 -6.38
N GLY A 189 -15.40 -4.29 -6.58
CA GLY A 189 -16.49 -4.76 -7.42
C GLY A 189 -16.28 -4.50 -8.92
N GLY A 190 -15.03 -4.56 -9.37
CA GLY A 190 -14.63 -4.33 -10.76
C GLY A 190 -14.50 -2.86 -11.17
N LYS A 191 -14.63 -1.95 -10.21
CA LYS A 191 -14.44 -0.51 -10.43
C LYS A 191 -12.99 -0.16 -10.73
N ARG A 192 -12.04 -0.91 -10.16
CA ARG A 192 -10.62 -0.69 -10.35
C ARG A 192 -9.92 -2.00 -10.65
N VAL A 193 -8.96 -1.95 -11.56
CA VAL A 193 -8.14 -3.10 -11.94
C VAL A 193 -6.66 -2.72 -11.93
N PHE A 194 -5.81 -3.71 -11.71
CA PHE A 194 -4.38 -3.58 -11.93
C PHE A 194 -3.80 -4.78 -12.66
N ILE A 195 -2.69 -4.56 -13.36
CA ILE A 195 -1.82 -5.60 -13.91
C ILE A 195 -0.38 -5.13 -13.82
N SER A 196 0.57 -6.03 -13.59
CA SER A 196 1.97 -5.69 -13.47
C SER A 196 2.90 -6.70 -14.14
N ILE A 197 4.07 -6.21 -14.53
CA ILE A 197 5.22 -7.01 -14.94
C ILE A 197 6.40 -6.70 -14.01
N ARG A 198 7.22 -7.72 -13.75
CA ARG A 198 8.53 -7.55 -13.13
C ARG A 198 9.50 -7.07 -14.22
N LEU A 199 10.26 -6.01 -13.97
CA LEU A 199 11.35 -5.61 -14.86
C LEU A 199 12.53 -6.60 -14.74
N PRO A 200 13.28 -6.85 -15.83
CA PRO A 200 14.32 -7.86 -15.84
C PRO A 200 15.54 -7.45 -15.02
N GLU A 201 15.81 -6.15 -14.93
CA GLU A 201 16.89 -5.59 -14.12
C GLU A 201 16.38 -5.35 -12.70
N SER A 202 16.76 -6.23 -11.77
CA SER A 202 16.71 -5.93 -10.35
C SER A 202 17.89 -5.04 -9.96
N VAL A 203 17.67 -4.14 -9.03
CA VAL A 203 18.72 -3.37 -8.39
C VAL A 203 19.29 -4.18 -7.23
N THR A 204 20.60 -4.41 -7.23
CA THR A 204 21.28 -5.00 -6.07
C THR A 204 22.07 -3.92 -5.35
N VAL A 205 21.71 -3.66 -4.10
CA VAL A 205 22.47 -2.80 -3.18
C VAL A 205 23.66 -3.60 -2.66
N ASP A 206 24.86 -3.08 -2.92
CA ASP A 206 26.14 -3.65 -2.51
C ASP A 206 26.25 -5.17 -2.78
N ALA A 207 26.33 -5.53 -4.06
CA ALA A 207 26.35 -6.93 -4.52
C ALA A 207 27.49 -7.79 -3.92
N GLU A 208 28.59 -7.17 -3.48
CA GLU A 208 29.73 -7.85 -2.85
C GLU A 208 29.61 -7.94 -1.31
N GLY A 209 28.63 -7.25 -0.72
CA GLY A 209 28.39 -7.22 0.72
C GLY A 209 26.99 -7.69 1.07
N ILE A 210 26.11 -6.74 1.41
CA ILE A 210 24.78 -7.09 1.94
C ILE A 210 23.86 -7.75 0.91
N ASN A 211 24.13 -7.52 -0.39
CA ASN A 211 23.44 -8.13 -1.52
C ASN A 211 21.90 -8.03 -1.43
N ASP A 212 21.41 -6.83 -1.06
CA ASP A 212 19.98 -6.57 -0.93
C ASP A 212 19.37 -6.28 -2.31
N ILE A 213 18.28 -6.96 -2.68
CA ILE A 213 17.73 -6.94 -4.03
C ILE A 213 16.40 -6.20 -4.05
N VAL A 214 16.37 -5.05 -4.73
CA VAL A 214 15.17 -4.28 -5.02
C VAL A 214 14.68 -4.62 -6.42
N VAL A 215 13.45 -5.11 -6.51
CA VAL A 215 12.84 -5.50 -7.77
C VAL A 215 11.85 -4.42 -8.21
N PRO A 216 12.08 -3.74 -9.34
CA PRO A 216 11.13 -2.79 -9.86
C PRO A 216 10.04 -3.47 -10.71
N TYR A 217 8.84 -2.91 -10.63
CA TYR A 217 7.67 -3.36 -11.37
C TYR A 217 7.14 -2.24 -12.25
N VAL A 218 6.61 -2.60 -13.41
CA VAL A 218 5.72 -1.71 -14.17
C VAL A 218 4.31 -2.18 -13.92
N ALA A 219 3.45 -1.30 -13.42
CA ALA A 219 2.06 -1.61 -13.16
C ALA A 219 1.14 -0.64 -13.91
N ILE A 220 0.05 -1.18 -14.44
CA ILE A 220 -1.08 -0.41 -14.92
C ILE A 220 -2.17 -0.43 -13.86
N MET A 221 -2.82 0.71 -13.68
CA MET A 221 -4.06 0.84 -12.93
C MET A 221 -5.10 1.46 -13.85
N ASN A 222 -6.30 0.86 -13.88
CA ASN A 222 -7.41 1.38 -14.66
C ASN A 222 -8.65 1.50 -13.76
N ASP A 223 -9.24 2.68 -13.74
CA ASP A 223 -10.44 3.00 -12.97
C ASP A 223 -11.63 3.23 -13.89
N HIS A 224 -12.66 2.41 -13.70
CA HIS A 224 -13.92 2.45 -14.45
C HIS A 224 -15.03 3.18 -13.71
N SER A 225 -14.75 3.72 -12.51
CA SER A 225 -15.74 4.41 -11.67
C SER A 225 -15.90 5.89 -11.99
N GLY A 226 -14.97 6.46 -12.76
CA GLY A 226 -14.92 7.90 -13.05
C GLY A 226 -14.11 8.71 -12.04
N ASN A 227 -13.64 8.09 -10.97
CA ASN A 227 -12.85 8.76 -9.91
C ASN A 227 -11.35 8.70 -10.16
N GLY A 228 -10.90 7.78 -11.02
CA GLY A 228 -9.50 7.60 -11.37
C GLY A 228 -9.22 7.78 -12.87
N GLN A 229 -7.94 7.79 -13.18
CA GLN A 229 -7.43 7.78 -14.56
C GLN A 229 -6.92 6.39 -14.91
N PHE A 230 -6.69 6.15 -16.20
CA PHE A 230 -5.79 5.08 -16.62
C PHE A 230 -4.36 5.52 -16.36
N GLN A 231 -3.56 4.68 -15.71
CA GLN A 231 -2.24 5.03 -15.22
C GLN A 231 -1.25 3.90 -15.48
N CYS A 232 -0.03 4.26 -15.87
CA CYS A 232 1.12 3.38 -15.90
C CYS A 232 2.14 3.94 -14.92
N VAL A 233 2.60 3.10 -14.00
CA VAL A 233 3.59 3.46 -12.98
C VAL A 233 4.76 2.51 -13.00
N VAL A 234 5.94 3.04 -12.70
CA VAL A 234 7.10 2.21 -12.34
C VAL A 234 7.32 2.36 -10.84
N THR A 235 7.40 1.24 -10.13
CA THR A 235 7.31 1.23 -8.66
C THR A 235 8.07 0.03 -8.06
N PRO A 236 8.66 0.16 -6.86
CA PRO A 236 9.24 -0.97 -6.14
C PRO A 236 8.17 -1.88 -5.51
N TRP A 237 6.89 -1.48 -5.51
CA TRP A 237 5.82 -2.24 -4.89
C TRP A 237 5.22 -3.26 -5.84
N ARG A 238 5.19 -4.52 -5.42
CA ARG A 238 4.47 -5.59 -6.11
C ARG A 238 2.97 -5.52 -5.78
N PRO A 239 2.08 -5.13 -6.71
CA PRO A 239 0.66 -5.07 -6.42
C PRO A 239 0.06 -6.47 -6.34
N VAL A 240 -0.52 -6.85 -5.20
CA VAL A 240 -1.21 -8.14 -5.00
C VAL A 240 -2.50 -8.00 -4.19
N CYS A 241 -2.76 -6.80 -3.67
CA CYS A 241 -3.89 -6.46 -2.84
C CYS A 241 -4.22 -4.97 -2.99
N ALA A 242 -5.38 -4.52 -2.49
CA ALA A 242 -5.78 -3.12 -2.59
C ALA A 242 -4.75 -2.15 -1.97
N ASN A 243 -4.05 -2.57 -0.91
CA ASN A 243 -3.07 -1.72 -0.22
C ASN A 243 -1.76 -1.58 -1.03
N THR A 244 -1.25 -2.70 -1.55
CA THR A 244 -0.03 -2.69 -2.37
C THR A 244 -0.23 -2.02 -3.72
N GLU A 245 -1.45 -2.08 -4.28
CA GLU A 245 -1.83 -1.29 -5.44
C GLU A 245 -1.78 0.22 -5.14
N ARG A 246 -2.31 0.67 -3.98
CA ARG A 246 -2.20 2.07 -3.56
C ARG A 246 -0.75 2.50 -3.37
N PHE A 247 0.08 1.69 -2.72
CA PHE A 247 1.52 1.95 -2.57
C PHE A 247 2.22 2.05 -3.92
N ALA A 248 1.89 1.17 -4.86
CA ALA A 248 2.46 1.17 -6.20
C ALA A 248 2.20 2.49 -6.94
N VAL A 249 1.01 3.07 -6.79
CA VAL A 249 0.69 4.38 -7.38
C VAL A 249 1.31 5.54 -6.62
N ARG A 250 1.31 5.50 -5.29
CA ARG A 250 1.83 6.57 -4.43
C ARG A 250 3.35 6.71 -4.57
N ASP A 251 4.06 5.60 -4.46
CA ASP A 251 5.53 5.53 -4.50
C ASP A 251 6.04 5.22 -5.91
N ALA A 252 5.24 5.60 -6.91
CA ALA A 252 5.65 5.49 -8.30
C ALA A 252 6.85 6.41 -8.54
N VAL A 253 7.99 5.82 -8.91
CA VAL A 253 9.19 6.52 -9.37
C VAL A 253 8.88 7.37 -10.59
N THR A 254 8.07 6.82 -11.50
CA THR A 254 7.57 7.55 -12.65
C THR A 254 6.13 7.15 -12.89
N ARG A 255 5.30 8.14 -13.20
CA ARG A 255 3.87 7.97 -13.44
C ARG A 255 3.47 8.64 -14.74
N TRP A 256 2.78 7.90 -15.59
CA TRP A 256 2.05 8.41 -16.73
C TRP A 256 0.56 8.16 -16.52
N ALA A 257 -0.28 9.14 -16.83
CA ALA A 257 -1.71 9.06 -16.60
C ALA A 257 -2.49 9.74 -17.73
N VAL A 258 -3.62 9.16 -18.11
CA VAL A 258 -4.53 9.72 -19.11
C VAL A 258 -5.98 9.58 -18.65
N ARG A 259 -6.79 10.61 -18.91
CA ARG A 259 -8.24 10.54 -18.67
C ARG A 259 -8.91 9.64 -19.71
N HIS A 260 -10.00 9.01 -19.33
CA HIS A 260 -10.87 8.21 -20.19
C HIS A 260 -11.65 9.07 -21.18
N THR A 261 -10.96 9.55 -22.21
CA THR A 261 -11.53 10.37 -23.29
C THR A 261 -11.28 9.72 -24.64
N ALA A 262 -12.07 10.11 -25.65
CA ALA A 262 -11.78 9.74 -27.04
C ALA A 262 -10.33 10.08 -27.40
N GLY A 263 -9.60 9.11 -27.95
CA GLY A 263 -8.17 9.25 -28.30
C GLY A 263 -7.18 9.03 -27.15
N ALA A 264 -7.61 8.59 -25.97
CA ALA A 264 -6.67 8.23 -24.90
C ALA A 264 -5.74 7.09 -25.33
N THR A 265 -6.25 6.11 -26.07
CA THR A 265 -5.48 4.94 -26.54
C THR A 265 -4.27 5.31 -27.40
N SER A 266 -4.36 6.37 -28.22
CA SER A 266 -3.20 6.83 -29.02
C SER A 266 -2.10 7.44 -28.17
N GLN A 267 -2.43 7.95 -26.97
CA GLN A 267 -1.46 8.53 -26.04
C GLN A 267 -0.76 7.45 -25.19
N ILE A 268 -1.32 6.24 -25.08
CA ILE A 268 -0.72 5.12 -24.31
C ILE A 268 0.69 4.79 -24.82
N LYS A 269 0.99 5.04 -26.10
CA LYS A 269 2.34 4.86 -26.67
C LYS A 269 3.40 5.76 -26.03
N GLU A 270 3.01 6.92 -25.49
CA GLU A 270 3.90 7.83 -24.77
C GLU A 270 4.34 7.27 -23.41
N ALA A 271 3.57 6.33 -22.83
CA ALA A 271 3.95 5.64 -21.58
C ALA A 271 5.29 4.89 -21.70
N ARG A 272 5.74 4.56 -22.93
CA ARG A 272 7.06 3.96 -23.17
C ARG A 272 8.21 4.85 -22.71
N ARG A 273 8.06 6.17 -22.80
CA ARG A 273 9.10 7.12 -22.37
C ARG A 273 9.29 7.08 -20.85
N THR A 274 8.22 6.80 -20.10
CA THR A 274 8.20 6.65 -18.64
C THR A 274 9.13 5.52 -18.16
N LEU A 275 9.24 4.44 -18.94
CA LEU A 275 10.09 3.29 -18.61
C LEU A 275 11.58 3.63 -18.66
N GLY A 276 12.01 4.36 -19.71
CA GLY A 276 13.41 4.73 -19.86
C GLY A 276 13.91 5.68 -18.76
N LEU A 277 13.03 6.50 -18.18
CA LEU A 277 13.37 7.36 -17.04
C LEU A 277 13.49 6.58 -15.74
N ALA A 278 12.75 5.48 -15.59
CA ALA A 278 12.78 4.69 -14.36
C ALA A 278 14.06 3.90 -14.18
N SER A 279 14.67 3.37 -15.25
CA SER A 279 15.97 2.67 -15.17
C SER A 279 17.06 3.57 -14.56
N GLN A 280 17.17 4.82 -15.03
CA GLN A 280 18.14 5.78 -14.50
C GLN A 280 17.95 6.08 -13.01
N TYR A 281 16.70 6.18 -12.57
CA TYR A 281 16.40 6.37 -11.14
C TYR A 281 16.87 5.17 -10.31
N PHE A 282 16.56 3.95 -10.75
CA PHE A 282 16.90 2.74 -10.01
C PHE A 282 18.42 2.51 -9.97
N GLU A 283 19.14 2.86 -11.04
CA GLU A 283 20.62 2.90 -11.04
C GLU A 283 21.17 3.91 -10.03
N GLN A 284 20.62 5.13 -9.99
CA GLN A 284 21.05 6.16 -9.04
C GLN A 284 20.76 5.73 -7.60
N PHE A 285 19.56 5.21 -7.35
CA PHE A 285 19.17 4.67 -6.05
C PHE A 285 20.12 3.56 -5.60
N ALA A 286 20.45 2.61 -6.49
CA ALA A 286 21.42 1.56 -6.21
C ALA A 286 22.77 2.12 -5.75
N ALA A 287 23.25 3.16 -6.44
CA ALA A 287 24.53 3.78 -6.15
C ALA A 287 24.53 4.52 -4.80
N GLU A 288 23.43 5.23 -4.48
CA GLU A 288 23.26 5.92 -3.20
C GLU A 288 23.19 4.92 -2.04
N GLU A 289 22.34 3.89 -2.14
CA GLU A 289 22.20 2.85 -1.12
C GLU A 289 23.50 2.03 -0.94
N THR A 290 24.19 1.70 -2.04
CA THR A 290 25.49 1.00 -1.98
C THR A 290 26.54 1.87 -1.28
N ALA A 291 26.52 3.18 -1.51
CA ALA A 291 27.40 4.09 -0.79
C ALA A 291 27.09 4.13 0.71
N LEU A 292 25.81 4.11 1.09
CA LEU A 292 25.41 4.00 2.50
C LEU A 292 25.86 2.68 3.12
N ALA A 293 25.71 1.57 2.39
CA ALA A 293 26.11 0.23 2.84
C ALA A 293 27.63 0.12 3.02
N ARG A 294 28.42 0.88 2.26
CA ARG A 294 29.89 0.90 2.36
C ARG A 294 30.44 1.98 3.30
N THR A 295 29.58 2.75 3.95
CA THR A 295 29.99 3.81 4.89
C THR A 295 29.81 3.31 6.32
N ASP A 296 30.90 3.03 7.02
CA ASP A 296 30.85 2.74 8.46
C ASP A 296 30.32 3.96 9.23
N ILE A 297 29.46 3.73 10.23
CA ILE A 297 28.90 4.81 11.04
C ILE A 297 29.25 4.66 12.52
N ALA A 298 29.86 5.70 13.09
CA ALA A 298 30.08 5.78 14.52
C ALA A 298 28.75 6.06 15.25
N ILE A 299 28.64 5.65 16.52
CA ILE A 299 27.39 5.81 17.26
C ILE A 299 27.09 7.29 17.51
N ALA A 300 28.15 8.09 17.67
CA ALA A 300 28.05 9.53 17.81
C ALA A 300 27.49 10.20 16.54
N ASP A 301 27.88 9.72 15.35
CA ASP A 301 27.32 10.21 14.08
C ASP A 301 25.86 9.81 13.93
N PHE A 302 25.48 8.59 14.32
CA PHE A 302 24.07 8.18 14.36
C PHE A 302 23.25 9.06 15.31
N HIS A 303 23.78 9.37 16.50
CA HIS A 303 23.12 10.31 17.43
C HIS A 303 22.99 11.70 16.86
N GLN A 304 24.00 12.18 16.13
CA GLN A 304 23.92 13.46 15.47
C GLN A 304 22.83 13.48 14.39
N VAL A 305 22.71 12.40 13.59
CA VAL A 305 21.62 12.26 12.61
C VAL A 305 20.26 12.34 13.33
N ILE A 306 20.07 11.61 14.43
CA ILE A 306 18.82 11.64 15.22
C ILE A 306 18.55 13.05 15.76
N ALA A 307 19.56 13.74 16.29
CA ALA A 307 19.43 15.09 16.81
C ALA A 307 19.06 16.11 15.71
N ASP A 308 19.59 15.92 14.49
CA ASP A 308 19.27 16.77 13.34
C ASP A 308 17.83 16.56 12.85
N LEU A 309 17.30 15.33 12.98
CA LEU A 309 15.92 14.98 12.63
C LEU A 309 14.92 15.47 13.69
N TRP A 310 15.24 15.28 14.97
CA TRP A 310 14.40 15.67 16.10
C TRP A 310 15.19 16.57 17.07
N PRO A 311 15.38 17.86 16.73
CA PRO A 311 16.08 18.79 17.59
C PRO A 311 15.37 18.95 18.94
N LEU A 312 16.17 19.08 20.00
CA LEU A 312 15.70 19.25 21.36
C LEU A 312 16.28 20.53 21.94
N ASP A 313 15.41 21.48 22.29
CA ASP A 313 15.82 22.74 22.90
C ASP A 313 16.37 22.52 24.32
N ASP A 314 17.36 23.32 24.73
CA ASP A 314 17.97 23.21 26.06
C ASP A 314 16.96 23.42 27.20
N ASP A 315 15.99 24.30 26.99
CA ASP A 315 14.90 24.64 27.91
C ASP A 315 13.66 23.72 27.74
N ALA A 316 13.77 22.65 26.94
CA ALA A 316 12.67 21.70 26.75
C ALA A 316 12.19 21.11 28.09
N SER A 317 10.87 20.94 28.20
CA SER A 317 10.25 20.35 29.39
C SER A 317 10.73 18.93 29.64
N ASN A 318 10.71 18.48 30.91
CA ASN A 318 11.09 17.13 31.29
C ASN A 318 10.37 16.06 30.46
N ARG A 319 9.08 16.27 30.14
CA ARG A 319 8.32 15.36 29.27
C ARG A 319 8.91 15.28 27.86
N LYS A 320 9.31 16.41 27.25
CA LYS A 320 9.96 16.40 25.93
C LYS A 320 11.30 15.67 25.98
N LYS A 321 12.09 15.90 27.04
CA LYS A 321 13.38 15.24 27.27
C LYS A 321 13.21 13.72 27.45
N THR A 322 12.25 13.28 28.24
CA THR A 322 11.90 11.85 28.39
C THR A 322 11.49 11.23 27.05
N ASN A 323 10.58 11.86 26.31
CA ASN A 323 10.14 11.34 25.01
C ASN A 323 11.29 11.26 23.99
N HIS A 324 12.23 12.21 24.02
CA HIS A 324 13.42 12.18 23.18
C HIS A 324 14.34 11.01 23.57
N ALA A 325 14.58 10.79 24.86
CA ALA A 325 15.36 9.66 25.34
C ALA A 325 14.72 8.30 24.96
N THR A 326 13.41 8.14 25.17
CA THR A 326 12.69 6.92 24.78
C THR A 326 12.79 6.64 23.27
N ARG A 327 12.74 7.68 22.43
CA ARG A 327 12.97 7.54 20.99
C ARG A 327 14.38 7.08 20.68
N LEU A 328 15.37 7.70 21.32
CA LEU A 328 16.77 7.36 21.11
C LEU A 328 17.05 5.90 21.48
N ASP A 329 16.52 5.44 22.61
CA ASP A 329 16.63 4.04 23.06
C ASP A 329 16.00 3.08 22.05
N ALA A 330 14.77 3.36 21.59
CA ALA A 330 14.11 2.55 20.58
C ALA A 330 14.89 2.50 19.24
N LEU A 331 15.44 3.63 18.80
CA LEU A 331 16.25 3.69 17.57
C LEU A 331 17.57 2.93 17.72
N HIS A 332 18.19 2.92 18.90
CA HIS A 332 19.37 2.10 19.17
C HIS A 332 19.07 0.62 19.10
N ASP A 333 17.94 0.18 19.66
CA ASP A 333 17.55 -1.23 19.66
C ASP A 333 17.35 -1.75 18.24
N VAL A 334 16.69 -0.95 17.39
CA VAL A 334 16.55 -1.28 15.97
C VAL A 334 17.89 -1.21 15.26
N PHE A 335 18.69 -0.16 15.48
CA PHE A 335 20.00 -0.02 14.83
C PHE A 335 20.95 -1.16 15.16
N ARG A 336 20.94 -1.65 16.40
CA ARG A 336 21.70 -2.85 16.79
C ARG A 336 21.25 -4.06 15.97
N THR A 337 19.95 -4.29 15.88
CA THR A 337 19.36 -5.41 15.12
C THR A 337 19.71 -5.31 13.64
N GLU A 338 19.58 -4.14 13.02
CA GLU A 338 19.98 -3.94 11.63
C GLU A 338 21.50 -4.08 11.45
N SER A 339 22.32 -3.58 12.38
CA SER A 339 23.77 -3.70 12.29
C SER A 339 24.27 -5.14 12.36
N GLU A 340 23.55 -6.02 13.08
CA GLU A 340 23.82 -7.46 13.10
C GLU A 340 23.55 -8.10 11.72
N ARG A 341 22.59 -7.57 10.95
CA ARG A 341 22.19 -8.07 9.63
C ARG A 341 23.07 -7.55 8.50
N VAL A 342 23.35 -6.24 8.50
CA VAL A 342 23.96 -5.52 7.35
C VAL A 342 25.25 -4.77 7.70
N GLY A 343 25.82 -5.06 8.86
CA GLY A 343 27.01 -4.37 9.36
C GLY A 343 26.67 -2.99 9.93
N ARG A 344 27.62 -2.41 10.67
CA ARG A 344 27.44 -1.12 11.33
C ARG A 344 27.66 0.05 10.35
N THR A 345 26.72 0.20 9.44
CA THR A 345 26.85 1.07 8.27
C THR A 345 25.79 2.18 8.29
N ALA A 346 25.97 3.22 7.48
CA ALA A 346 24.98 4.26 7.29
C ALA A 346 23.67 3.69 6.72
N TYR A 347 23.74 2.60 5.94
CA TYR A 347 22.55 1.86 5.48
C TYR A 347 21.80 1.23 6.66
N ALA A 348 22.49 0.60 7.63
CA ALA A 348 21.85 0.08 8.83
C ALA A 348 21.17 1.18 9.66
N ALA A 349 21.78 2.36 9.73
CA ALA A 349 21.21 3.53 10.40
C ALA A 349 19.95 4.03 9.70
N GLU A 350 19.94 4.02 8.37
CA GLU A 350 18.75 4.37 7.60
C GLU A 350 17.62 3.36 7.81
N ARG A 351 17.91 2.06 7.70
CA ARG A 351 16.91 1.01 7.94
C ARG A 351 16.30 1.13 9.33
N ALA A 352 17.12 1.45 10.34
CA ALA A 352 16.65 1.67 11.69
C ALA A 352 15.72 2.88 11.83
N LEU A 353 16.01 3.98 11.13
CA LEU A 353 15.15 5.16 11.10
C LEU A 353 13.82 4.86 10.40
N THR A 354 13.85 4.16 9.26
CA THR A 354 12.64 3.78 8.53
C THR A 354 11.77 2.81 9.35
N ASP A 355 12.37 1.77 9.93
CA ASP A 355 11.64 0.78 10.73
C ASP A 355 11.05 1.40 12.00
N TYR A 356 11.80 2.28 12.68
CA TYR A 356 11.25 3.04 13.79
C TYR A 356 10.04 3.87 13.36
N LEU A 357 10.12 4.62 12.26
CA LEU A 357 9.02 5.47 11.81
C LEU A 357 7.78 4.67 11.42
N ASP A 358 7.97 3.56 10.71
CA ASP A 358 6.87 2.78 10.17
C ASP A 358 6.24 1.86 11.21
N HIS A 359 7.03 1.31 12.13
CA HIS A 359 6.60 0.21 12.99
C HIS A 359 6.59 0.53 14.49
N ILE A 360 7.40 1.48 14.97
CA ILE A 360 7.59 1.70 16.42
C ILE A 360 7.09 3.06 16.91
N ALA A 361 7.29 4.13 16.12
CA ALA A 361 7.05 5.51 16.53
C ALA A 361 5.64 5.68 17.10
N PRO A 362 5.47 6.28 18.28
CA PRO A 362 4.17 6.36 18.93
C PRO A 362 3.22 7.20 18.09
N ARG A 363 2.02 6.68 17.84
CA ARG A 363 0.97 7.42 17.12
C ARG A 363 -0.11 7.82 18.09
N ARG A 364 -0.64 9.03 17.93
CA ARG A 364 -1.82 9.45 18.67
C ARG A 364 -3.04 9.03 17.87
N PRO A 365 -3.74 7.96 18.28
CA PRO A 365 -5.03 7.67 17.67
C PRO A 365 -6.00 8.82 17.89
N GLY A 366 -6.84 9.10 16.89
CA GLY A 366 -8.05 9.86 17.10
C GLY A 366 -9.02 9.08 18.02
N LYS A 367 -10.11 9.72 18.45
CA LYS A 367 -11.13 9.09 19.32
C LYS A 367 -11.73 7.79 18.77
N SER A 368 -11.56 7.51 17.49
CA SER A 368 -12.19 6.42 16.74
C SER A 368 -11.21 5.38 16.21
N MET A 369 -9.91 5.48 16.49
CA MET A 369 -8.88 4.61 15.90
C MET A 369 -8.03 3.98 16.99
N THR A 370 -7.50 2.78 16.75
CA THR A 370 -6.40 2.25 17.57
C THR A 370 -5.08 2.84 17.09
N GLU A 371 -4.05 2.75 17.93
CA GLU A 371 -2.70 3.18 17.54
C GLU A 371 -2.18 2.40 16.32
N GLU A 372 -2.51 1.11 16.20
CA GLU A 372 -2.16 0.27 15.05
C GLU A 372 -2.77 0.80 13.75
N VAL A 373 -4.06 1.19 13.77
CA VAL A 373 -4.71 1.76 12.59
C VAL A 373 -4.13 3.14 12.28
N ALA A 374 -3.86 3.97 13.30
CA ALA A 374 -3.21 5.27 13.09
C ALA A 374 -1.81 5.12 12.49
N ARG A 375 -1.07 4.07 12.87
CA ARG A 375 0.24 3.71 12.30
C ARG A 375 0.11 3.25 10.86
N ALA A 376 -0.80 2.31 10.57
CA ALA A 376 -1.06 1.85 9.22
C ALA A 376 -1.44 3.01 8.29
N THR A 377 -2.32 3.91 8.76
CA THR A 377 -2.70 5.13 8.04
C THR A 377 -1.49 6.04 7.81
N ALA A 378 -0.65 6.28 8.83
CA ALA A 378 0.54 7.12 8.67
C ALA A 378 1.52 6.56 7.62
N VAL A 379 1.72 5.24 7.61
CA VAL A 379 2.51 4.55 6.58
C VAL A 379 1.86 4.70 5.21
N LEU A 380 0.53 4.67 5.12
CA LEU A 380 -0.25 4.80 3.87
C LEU A 380 -0.33 6.24 3.34
N GLU A 381 -0.35 7.23 4.21
CA GLU A 381 -0.42 8.65 3.88
C GLU A 381 0.96 9.31 3.72
N GLY A 382 2.04 8.58 4.04
CA GLY A 382 3.41 9.11 3.92
C GLY A 382 3.72 10.16 4.98
N ALA A 383 3.14 10.03 6.19
CA ALA A 383 3.21 11.06 7.23
C ALA A 383 4.65 11.41 7.67
N ASP A 384 5.61 10.51 7.45
CA ASP A 384 7.02 10.71 7.80
C ASP A 384 7.96 10.69 6.59
N ASP A 385 7.45 10.77 5.36
CA ASP A 385 8.27 10.67 4.14
C ASP A 385 9.31 11.79 4.04
N GLU A 386 8.96 13.00 4.49
CA GLU A 386 9.91 14.11 4.59
C GLU A 386 11.05 13.79 5.55
N LEU A 387 10.75 13.14 6.67
CA LEU A 387 11.74 12.80 7.67
C LEU A 387 12.67 11.68 7.20
N LYS A 388 12.13 10.66 6.53
CA LYS A 388 12.92 9.61 5.86
C LYS A 388 13.83 10.22 4.80
N SER A 389 13.31 11.12 3.97
CA SER A 389 14.09 11.84 2.96
C SER A 389 15.21 12.69 3.56
N LYS A 390 14.95 13.35 4.69
CA LYS A 390 15.95 14.13 5.42
C LYS A 390 17.02 13.22 6.04
N ALA A 391 16.63 12.07 6.58
CA ALA A 391 17.54 11.06 7.12
C ALA A 391 18.50 10.55 6.05
N HIS A 392 17.98 10.10 4.91
CA HIS A 392 18.75 9.62 3.76
C HIS A 392 19.81 10.65 3.32
N LYS A 393 19.37 11.91 3.08
CA LYS A 393 20.26 13.01 2.69
C LYS A 393 21.35 13.28 3.73
N ARG A 394 21.02 13.17 5.02
CA ARG A 394 21.98 13.42 6.10
C ARG A 394 23.02 12.31 6.21
N LEU A 395 22.59 11.06 6.06
CA LEU A 395 23.47 9.90 6.04
C LEU A 395 24.41 9.92 4.83
N LEU A 396 23.91 10.31 3.65
CA LEU A 396 24.75 10.50 2.46
C LEU A 396 25.85 11.58 2.63
N GLN A 397 25.65 12.56 3.52
CA GLN A 397 26.67 13.59 3.80
C GLN A 397 27.83 13.07 4.64
N LEU A 398 27.65 11.99 5.41
CA LEU A 398 28.72 11.37 6.21
C LEU A 398 29.86 10.85 5.31
N ARG A 399 29.55 10.51 4.06
CA ARG A 399 30.51 10.15 3.00
C ARG A 399 31.55 11.24 2.70
N THR A 400 31.24 12.50 3.00
CA THR A 400 32.04 13.66 2.61
C THR A 400 33.04 14.11 3.69
N ARG A 401 33.15 13.36 4.80
CA ARG A 401 34.02 13.71 5.93
C ARG A 401 35.33 12.94 5.95
#